data_AF-A0A953E1X1-F1
#
_entry.id   AF-A0A953E1X1-F1
#
_cell.length_a   1.000
_cell.length_b   1.000
_cell.length_c   1.000
_cell.angle_alpha   90.00
_cell.angle_beta   90.00
_cell.angle_gamma   90.00
#
_symmetry.space_group_name_H-M   'P 1'
#
loop_
_entity.id
_entity.type
_entity.pdbx_description
1 polymer ?
#
loop_
_entity_poly.entity_id
_entity_poly.type
_entity_poly.pdbx_seq_one_letter_code
_entity_poly.pdbx_strand_id
1 'polypeptide(L)'
;MTSPRLIIHPNSDLLAKAAAARLLTALIDATSDGREAHLVVTGGGIGTAVLAALAEAPARDAVAWPSIHVWWGDERFLPHAHPDRNETGARRALLDHVPLEGGHVHPMPS
;
A
#
# COMPACT_ATOMS: atom_id res chain seq x y z
N MET A 1 4.40 8.11 -25.00
CA MET A 1 3.83 8.52 -23.70
C MET A 1 2.47 7.86 -23.59
N THR A 2 2.19 7.16 -22.49
CA THR A 2 0.85 6.64 -22.21
C THR A 2 -0.10 7.82 -21.93
N SER A 3 -1.32 7.76 -22.46
CA SER A 3 -2.32 8.80 -22.21
C SER A 3 -2.76 8.78 -20.74
N PRO A 4 -2.89 9.94 -20.08
CA PRO A 4 -3.39 9.99 -18.71
C PRO A 4 -4.82 9.47 -18.65
N ARG A 5 -5.14 8.69 -17.62
CA ARG A 5 -6.50 8.21 -17.33
C ARG A 5 -7.07 9.04 -16.19
N LEU A 6 -8.19 9.71 -16.44
CA LEU A 6 -8.95 10.41 -15.41
C LEU A 6 -10.14 9.55 -14.97
N ILE A 7 -10.24 9.28 -13.67
CA ILE A 7 -11.34 8.53 -13.05
C ILE A 7 -11.83 9.36 -11.88
N ILE A 8 -13.12 9.72 -11.90
CA ILE A 8 -13.73 10.59 -10.90
C ILE A 8 -14.64 9.75 -10.00
N HIS A 9 -14.51 9.92 -8.69
CA HIS A 9 -15.37 9.30 -7.70
C HIS A 9 -16.11 10.38 -6.89
N PRO A 10 -17.33 10.10 -6.38
CA PRO A 10 -18.16 11.11 -5.70
C PRO A 10 -17.58 11.65 -4.39
N ASN A 11 -16.72 10.87 -3.72
CA ASN A 11 -16.12 11.22 -2.44
C ASN A 11 -14.82 10.44 -2.20
N SER A 12 -14.11 10.81 -1.13
CA SER A 12 -12.83 10.22 -0.72
C SER A 12 -12.92 8.74 -0.33
N ASP A 13 -14.02 8.29 0.29
CA ASP A 13 -14.21 6.89 0.68
C ASP A 13 -14.31 5.98 -0.56
N LEU A 14 -15.16 6.35 -1.52
CA LEU A 14 -15.31 5.62 -2.78
C LEU A 14 -14.04 5.67 -3.62
N LEU A 15 -13.31 6.79 -3.60
CA LEU A 15 -12.00 6.91 -4.22
C LEU A 15 -11.01 5.91 -3.61
N ALA A 16 -10.91 5.86 -2.28
CA ALA A 16 -9.99 4.97 -1.58
C ALA A 16 -10.29 3.50 -1.86
N LYS A 17 -11.56 3.09 -1.78
CA LYS A 17 -12.00 1.72 -2.10
C LYS A 17 -11.72 1.33 -3.56
N ALA A 18 -11.98 2.24 -4.51
CA ALA A 18 -11.73 1.97 -5.92
C ALA A 18 -10.23 1.87 -6.24
N ALA A 19 -9.41 2.72 -5.62
CA ALA A 19 -7.96 2.65 -5.74
C ALA A 19 -7.39 1.38 -5.07
N ALA A 20 -7.91 0.98 -3.90
CA ALA A 20 -7.54 -0.26 -3.22
C ALA A 20 -7.87 -1.49 -4.06
N ALA A 21 -9.06 -1.55 -4.67
CA ALA A 21 -9.42 -2.64 -5.57
C ALA A 21 -8.49 -2.71 -6.80
N ARG A 22 -8.12 -1.56 -7.37
CA ARG A 22 -7.14 -1.51 -8.46
C ARG A 22 -5.74 -1.97 -8.03
N LEU A 23 -5.30 -1.54 -6.85
CA LEU A 23 -4.00 -1.94 -6.30
C LEU A 23 -3.97 -3.44 -6.05
N LEU A 24 -5.03 -4.01 -5.45
CA LEU A 24 -5.17 -5.44 -5.25
C LEU A 24 -5.00 -6.23 -6.55
N THR A 25 -5.76 -5.88 -7.60
CA THR A 25 -5.64 -6.53 -8.90
C THR A 25 -4.22 -6.40 -9.46
N ALA A 26 -3.61 -5.22 -9.36
CA ALA A 26 -2.25 -5.00 -9.84
C ALA A 26 -1.21 -5.85 -9.08
N LEU A 27 -1.37 -6.05 -7.77
CA LEU A 27 -0.47 -6.87 -6.97
C LEU A 27 -0.61 -8.37 -7.30
N ILE A 28 -1.84 -8.84 -7.49
CA ILE A 28 -2.12 -10.23 -7.92
C ILE A 28 -1.49 -10.47 -9.30
N ASP A 29 -1.74 -9.57 -10.26
CA ASP A 29 -1.20 -9.70 -11.62
C ASP A 29 0.33 -9.59 -11.64
N ALA A 30 0.91 -8.73 -10.81
CA ALA A 30 2.36 -8.57 -10.75
C ALA A 30 3.09 -9.80 -10.20
N THR A 31 2.41 -10.58 -9.36
CA THR A 31 2.96 -11.77 -8.69
C THR A 31 2.52 -13.09 -9.31
N SER A 32 1.65 -13.07 -10.35
CA SER A 32 1.02 -14.27 -10.93
C SER A 32 2.00 -15.32 -11.45
N ASP A 33 3.19 -14.89 -11.90
CA ASP A 33 4.21 -15.76 -12.49
C ASP A 33 5.31 -16.12 -11.47
N GLY A 34 5.06 -15.93 -10.17
CA GLY A 34 6.05 -16.13 -9.10
C GLY A 34 7.14 -15.06 -9.05
N ARG A 35 6.91 -13.90 -9.69
CA ARG A 35 7.83 -12.76 -9.67
C ARG A 35 7.61 -11.91 -8.40
N GLU A 36 8.66 -11.25 -7.97
CA GLU A 36 8.58 -10.20 -6.96
C GLU A 36 7.89 -8.95 -7.54
N ALA A 37 7.14 -8.25 -6.69
CA ALA A 37 6.54 -6.97 -7.02
C ALA A 37 6.96 -5.89 -6.02
N HIS A 38 7.18 -4.67 -6.51
CA HIS A 38 7.63 -3.54 -5.70
C HIS A 38 6.53 -2.49 -5.61
N LEU A 39 6.06 -2.22 -4.40
CA LEU A 39 5.04 -1.24 -4.08
C LEU A 39 5.67 -0.04 -3.38
N VAL A 40 5.56 1.15 -3.98
CA VAL A 40 5.88 2.41 -3.30
C VAL A 40 4.60 2.97 -2.70
N VAL A 41 4.60 3.18 -1.39
CA VAL A 41 3.50 3.78 -0.63
C VAL A 41 3.83 5.22 -0.25
N THR A 42 2.80 5.97 0.11
CA THR A 42 2.89 7.36 0.56
C THR A 42 2.04 7.57 1.80
N GLY A 43 2.31 8.63 2.55
CA GLY A 43 1.45 9.08 3.63
C GLY A 43 0.22 9.84 3.15
N GLY A 44 -0.31 10.67 4.05
CA GLY A 44 -1.48 11.50 3.79
C GLY A 44 -2.81 10.74 3.85
N GLY A 45 -3.91 11.48 4.02
CA GLY A 45 -5.22 10.91 4.34
C GLY A 45 -5.71 9.87 3.33
N ILE A 46 -5.63 10.16 2.03
CA ILE A 46 -6.08 9.23 0.98
C ILE A 46 -5.13 8.04 0.84
N GLY A 47 -3.81 8.25 0.90
CA GLY A 47 -2.83 7.17 0.79
C GLY A 47 -3.05 6.11 1.88
N THR A 48 -3.18 6.56 3.14
CA THR A 48 -3.49 5.66 4.26
C THR A 48 -4.88 5.04 4.16
N ALA A 49 -5.90 5.77 3.67
CA ALA A 49 -7.24 5.23 3.46
C ALA A 49 -7.28 4.12 2.39
N VAL A 50 -6.47 4.22 1.34
CA VAL A 50 -6.32 3.15 0.34
C VAL A 50 -5.75 1.88 0.96
N LEU A 51 -4.72 2.00 1.81
CA LEU A 51 -4.13 0.86 2.52
C LEU A 51 -5.14 0.20 3.47
N ALA A 52 -5.90 1.01 4.22
CA ALA A 52 -6.95 0.50 5.10
C ALA A 52 -8.06 -0.21 4.31
N ALA A 53 -8.52 0.37 3.20
CA ALA A 53 -9.52 -0.27 2.34
C ALA A 53 -9.00 -1.57 1.70
N LEU A 54 -7.70 -1.66 1.39
CA LEU A 54 -7.07 -2.90 0.93
C LEU A 54 -7.02 -3.96 2.03
N ALA A 55 -6.74 -3.57 3.28
CA ALA A 55 -6.74 -4.49 4.42
C ALA A 55 -8.13 -5.07 4.70
N GLU A 56 -9.21 -4.34 4.42
CA GLU A 56 -10.59 -4.82 4.59
C GLU A 56 -11.13 -5.62 3.38
N ALA A 57 -10.39 -5.66 2.27
CA ALA A 57 -10.84 -6.34 1.06
C ALA A 57 -10.81 -7.87 1.26
N PRO A 58 -11.92 -8.61 1.06
CA PRO A 58 -11.92 -10.07 1.21
C PRO A 58 -10.91 -10.79 0.31
N ALA A 59 -10.61 -10.20 -0.86
CA ALA A 59 -9.65 -10.74 -1.81
C ALA A 59 -8.18 -10.46 -1.45
N ARG A 60 -7.89 -9.74 -0.35
CA ARG A 60 -6.50 -9.40 0.05
C ARG A 60 -5.62 -10.64 0.22
N ASP A 61 -6.21 -11.75 0.64
CA ASP A 61 -5.51 -13.00 0.91
C ASP A 61 -5.11 -13.74 -0.39
N ALA A 62 -5.60 -13.27 -1.56
CA ALA A 62 -5.15 -13.76 -2.86
C ALA A 62 -3.82 -13.14 -3.31
N VAL A 63 -3.35 -12.08 -2.63
CA VAL A 63 -2.05 -11.47 -2.91
C VAL A 63 -0.94 -12.35 -2.33
N ALA A 64 0.09 -12.64 -3.13
CA ALA A 64 1.30 -13.32 -2.67
C ALA A 64 2.19 -12.36 -1.86
N TRP A 65 1.75 -11.99 -0.64
CA TRP A 65 2.43 -11.01 0.23
C TRP A 65 3.93 -11.27 0.46
N PRO A 66 4.41 -12.52 0.62
CA PRO A 66 5.84 -12.78 0.74
C PRO A 66 6.66 -12.29 -0.45
N SER A 67 6.07 -12.18 -1.65
CA SER A 67 6.72 -11.68 -2.87
C SER A 67 6.63 -10.16 -3.05
N ILE A 68 6.07 -9.43 -2.08
CA ILE A 68 5.88 -7.98 -2.17
C ILE A 68 6.95 -7.23 -1.38
N HIS A 69 7.69 -6.36 -2.07
CA HIS A 69 8.59 -5.38 -1.47
C HIS A 69 7.89 -4.03 -1.31
N VAL A 70 7.91 -3.47 -0.10
CA VAL A 70 7.25 -2.21 0.23
C VAL A 70 8.30 -1.11 0.49
N TRP A 71 8.11 0.02 -0.18
CA TRP A 71 8.98 1.20 -0.15
C TRP A 71 8.14 2.44 0.14
N TRP A 72 8.77 3.53 0.55
CA TRP A 72 8.11 4.82 0.73
C TRP A 72 8.61 5.82 -0.31
N GLY A 73 7.70 6.65 -0.85
CA GLY A 73 8.08 7.78 -1.71
C GLY A 73 8.67 8.96 -0.94
N ASP A 74 8.20 9.16 0.28
CA ASP A 74 8.63 10.20 1.22
C ASP A 74 8.40 9.75 2.68
N GLU A 75 9.11 10.38 3.63
CA GLU A 75 8.94 10.15 5.06
C GLU A 75 9.31 11.39 5.88
N ARG A 76 8.71 11.48 7.07
CA ARG A 76 9.05 12.45 8.10
C ARG A 76 10.21 11.90 8.92
N PHE A 77 11.31 12.64 8.98
CA PHE A 77 12.50 12.29 9.77
C PHE A 77 12.22 12.55 11.27
N LEU A 78 11.55 11.59 11.88
CA LEU A 78 11.08 11.59 13.26
C LEU A 78 11.46 10.25 13.91
N PRO A 79 11.50 10.18 15.25
CA PRO A 79 11.83 8.95 15.96
C PRO A 79 11.02 7.75 15.48
N HIS A 80 11.63 6.56 15.54
CA HIS A 80 10.95 5.32 15.21
C HIS A 80 9.60 5.19 15.92
N ALA A 81 8.59 4.68 15.20
CA ALA A 81 7.20 4.57 15.66
C ALA A 81 6.48 5.87 16.05
N HIS A 82 7.05 7.05 15.75
CA HIS A 82 6.34 8.32 15.97
C HIS A 82 5.03 8.34 15.15
N PRO A 83 3.89 8.75 15.75
CA PRO A 83 2.56 8.61 15.14
C PRO A 83 2.40 9.35 13.80
N ASP A 84 3.18 10.40 13.58
CA ASP A 84 3.16 11.19 12.33
C ASP A 84 4.05 10.62 11.21
N ARG A 85 4.77 9.51 11.43
CA ARG A 85 5.52 8.85 10.35
C ARG A 85 4.58 8.13 9.40
N ASN A 86 4.85 8.22 8.10
CA ASN A 86 4.15 7.52 7.05
C ASN A 86 4.22 6.00 7.26
N GLU A 87 5.37 5.48 7.68
CA GLU A 87 5.57 4.08 8.03
C GLU A 87 4.62 3.62 9.15
N THR A 88 4.50 4.40 10.23
CA THR A 88 3.62 4.07 11.35
C THR A 88 2.15 4.02 10.92
N GLY A 89 1.73 4.95 10.06
CA GLY A 89 0.40 4.93 9.45
C GLY A 89 0.18 3.71 8.56
N ALA A 90 1.14 3.37 7.70
CA ALA A 90 1.05 2.23 6.78
C ALA A 90 1.00 0.88 7.51
N ARG A 91 1.81 0.71 8.57
CA ARG A 91 1.78 -0.48 9.43
C ARG A 91 0.41 -0.73 10.03
N ARG A 92 -0.13 0.30 10.70
CA ARG A 92 -1.45 0.25 11.32
C ARG A 92 -2.55 -0.02 10.30
N ALA A 93 -2.45 0.57 9.11
CA ALA A 93 -3.48 0.48 8.08
C ALA A 93 -3.46 -0.84 7.31
N LEU A 94 -2.30 -1.45 7.10
CA LEU A 94 -2.17 -2.66 6.28
C LEU A 94 -1.06 -3.60 6.73
N LEU A 95 0.18 -3.10 6.88
CA LEU A 95 1.36 -3.98 6.87
C LEU A 95 1.41 -4.95 8.06
N ASP A 96 0.81 -4.59 9.20
CA ASP A 96 0.73 -5.46 10.38
C ASP A 96 -0.39 -6.52 10.27
N HIS A 97 -1.23 -6.44 9.22
CA HIS A 97 -2.40 -7.31 9.00
C HIS A 97 -2.22 -8.29 7.84
N VAL A 98 -1.05 -8.30 7.20
CA VAL A 98 -0.72 -9.15 6.06
C VAL A 98 0.62 -9.86 6.27
N PRO A 99 0.82 -11.07 5.74
CA PRO A 99 2.03 -11.87 5.97
C PRO A 99 3.19 -11.39 5.08
N LEU A 100 3.69 -10.19 5.34
CA LEU A 100 4.91 -9.65 4.72
C LEU A 100 6.17 -10.24 5.36
N GLU A 101 7.20 -10.46 4.55
CA GLU A 101 8.52 -10.82 5.06
C GLU A 101 9.25 -9.56 5.56
N GLY A 102 9.86 -9.63 6.75
CA GLY A 102 10.51 -8.47 7.37
C GLY A 102 11.62 -7.83 6.51
N GLY A 103 12.34 -8.64 5.72
CA GLY A 103 13.35 -8.17 4.77
C GLY A 103 12.78 -7.46 3.54
N HIS A 104 11.47 -7.51 3.33
CA HIS A 104 10.79 -6.90 2.19
C HIS A 104 10.11 -5.57 2.53
N VAL A 105 10.22 -5.10 3.78
CA VAL A 105 9.75 -3.79 4.20
C VAL A 105 10.95 -2.85 4.34
N HIS A 106 11.00 -1.82 3.49
CA HIS A 106 12.15 -0.91 3.35
C HIS A 106 11.80 0.50 3.85
N PRO A 107 11.68 0.74 5.17
CA PRO A 107 11.35 2.05 5.70
C PRO A 107 12.47 3.06 5.47
N MET A 108 12.12 4.33 5.31
CA MET A 108 13.11 5.40 5.34
C MET A 108 13.69 5.56 6.77
N PRO A 109 14.90 6.15 6.90
CA PRO A 109 15.51 6.42 8.20
C PRO A 109 14.62 7.23 9.16
N SER A 110 14.87 7.04 10.47
CA SER A 110 14.19 7.70 11.59
C SER A 110 15.17 8.44 12.48
#